data_AF-A0A0Q5YY44-F1
#
_entry.id   AF-A0A0Q5YY44-F1
#
_cell.length_a   1.000
_cell.length_b   1.000
_cell.length_c   1.000
_cell.angle_alpha   90.00
_cell.angle_beta   90.00
_cell.angle_gamma   90.00
#
_symmetry.space_group_name_H-M   'P 1'
#
loop_
_entity.id
_entity.type
_entity.pdbx_description
1 polymer ?
#
loop_
_entity_poly.entity_id
_entity_poly.type
_entity_poly.pdbx_seq_one_letter_code
_entity_poly.pdbx_strand_id
1 'polypeptide(L)'
;MRKTVRTALFGLLLQVAAVVGAGPAVAGDCSARAVDVLKAASPNGYSVFRAIADKAFFRTWIDCEDAQYALPTAVHESVHMLTADGDAYPLVGGGAVGRPPEGTALFAPARIARQFRPGLFVTTYLRAGGATSATDFRYLLDELNAYTHDLDTALALDDLRTPDRRPSHRDGLSALMSFVALYVEAAEADPVAWAALKRPDTKAAISALWGQAERTMVASCRIPDLGTEDRMFLAKLCGRGPQAALERLLGRAPVCPKACLAVPKTASRD
;
A
#
# COMPACT_ATOMS: atom_id res chain seq x y z
N MET A 1 -20.03 20.24 30.80
CA MET A 1 -18.86 19.93 31.64
C MET A 1 -17.83 19.19 30.81
N ARG A 2 -16.71 19.87 30.50
CA ARG A 2 -15.57 19.32 29.75
C ARG A 2 -14.90 18.22 30.59
N LYS A 3 -14.77 17.01 30.04
CA LYS A 3 -13.87 15.98 30.60
C LYS A 3 -12.73 15.76 29.60
N THR A 4 -11.64 16.47 29.87
CA THR A 4 -10.30 16.21 29.38
C THR A 4 -9.88 14.80 29.80
N VAL A 5 -9.69 13.91 28.83
CA VAL A 5 -9.00 12.64 29.03
C VAL A 5 -7.56 12.85 28.58
N ARG A 6 -6.67 13.04 29.56
CA ARG A 6 -5.23 12.86 29.42
C ARG A 6 -4.97 11.36 29.51
N THR A 7 -4.41 10.76 28.47
CA THR A 7 -3.92 9.38 28.53
C THR A 7 -2.41 9.38 28.34
N ALA A 8 -1.76 8.60 29.19
CA ALA A 8 -0.35 8.62 29.52
C ALA A 8 0.57 8.18 28.37
N LEU A 9 1.63 8.97 28.18
CA LEU A 9 2.90 8.54 27.61
C LEU A 9 3.55 7.56 28.61
N PHE A 10 3.77 6.31 28.21
CA PHE A 10 4.66 5.40 28.93
C PHE A 10 5.96 5.30 28.16
N GLY A 11 7.03 5.78 28.80
CA GLY A 11 8.39 5.75 28.29
C GLY A 11 9.01 4.36 28.40
N LEU A 12 9.81 4.03 27.40
CA LEU A 12 10.80 2.96 27.46
C LEU A 12 12.18 3.63 27.38
N LEU A 13 12.86 3.70 28.52
CA LEU A 13 14.27 4.08 28.62
C LEU A 13 15.09 2.83 28.26
N LEU A 14 15.66 2.78 27.06
CA LEU A 14 16.80 1.92 26.77
C LEU A 14 18.08 2.77 26.81
N GLN A 15 18.98 2.43 27.73
CA GLN A 15 20.36 2.89 27.72
C GLN A 15 21.09 2.25 26.53
N VAL A 16 21.62 3.08 25.63
CA VAL A 16 22.57 2.64 24.60
C VAL A 16 23.92 3.25 24.94
N ALA A 17 24.90 2.38 25.16
CA ALA A 17 26.30 2.71 25.34
C ALA A 17 26.82 3.49 24.12
N ALA A 18 27.63 4.51 24.40
CA ALA A 18 28.25 5.35 23.39
C ALA A 18 29.18 4.53 22.47
N VAL A 19 28.78 4.41 21.21
CA VAL A 19 29.71 4.08 20.11
C VAL A 19 30.22 5.41 19.56
N VAL A 20 31.54 5.59 19.61
CA VAL A 20 32.26 6.74 19.07
C VAL A 20 31.97 6.83 17.57
N GLY A 21 31.34 7.93 17.16
CA GLY A 21 30.79 8.11 15.82
C GLY A 21 31.84 8.20 14.73
N ALA A 22 31.65 7.41 13.68
CA ALA A 22 32.02 7.80 12.33
C ALA A 22 31.09 8.95 11.90
N GLY A 23 31.67 10.00 11.29
CA GLY A 23 31.04 11.31 11.19
C GLY A 23 29.76 11.42 10.31
N PRO A 24 28.97 12.49 10.51
CA PRO A 24 27.69 12.73 9.82
C PRO A 24 27.79 13.09 8.33
N ALA A 25 28.98 13.12 7.73
CA ALA A 25 29.18 13.54 6.34
C ALA A 25 28.84 12.44 5.30
N VAL A 26 28.97 11.16 5.65
CA VAL A 26 28.77 10.04 4.70
C VAL A 26 27.28 9.67 4.55
N ALA A 27 26.49 9.79 5.62
CA ALA A 27 25.05 9.53 5.58
C ALA A 27 24.27 10.60 4.79
N GLY A 28 24.73 11.86 4.81
CA GLY A 28 24.12 12.96 4.04
C GLY A 28 24.27 12.79 2.52
N ASP A 29 25.40 12.25 2.08
CA ASP A 29 25.72 12.06 0.66
C ASP A 29 24.90 10.92 0.03
N CYS A 30 24.73 9.81 0.75
CA CYS A 30 23.87 8.72 0.30
C CYS A 30 22.39 9.14 0.15
N SER A 31 21.83 9.82 1.14
CA SER A 31 20.42 10.22 1.11
C SER A 31 20.13 11.15 -0.07
N ALA A 32 21.04 12.09 -0.37
CA ALA A 32 20.93 12.95 -1.54
C ALA A 32 20.96 12.14 -2.84
N ARG A 33 21.92 11.21 -2.97
CA ARG A 33 22.02 10.33 -4.14
C ARG A 33 20.79 9.45 -4.32
N ALA A 34 20.22 8.90 -3.25
CA ALA A 34 19.00 8.09 -3.33
C ALA A 34 17.81 8.91 -3.84
N VAL A 35 17.69 10.18 -3.41
CA VAL A 35 16.68 11.10 -3.94
C VAL A 35 16.94 11.45 -5.40
N ASP A 36 18.19 11.61 -5.83
CA ASP A 36 18.51 11.83 -7.25
C ASP A 36 18.18 10.60 -8.11
N VAL A 37 18.44 9.39 -7.60
CA VAL A 37 18.01 8.14 -8.24
C VAL A 37 16.49 8.11 -8.36
N LEU A 38 15.75 8.40 -7.28
CA LEU A 38 14.29 8.45 -7.32
C LEU A 38 13.79 9.47 -8.34
N LYS A 39 14.40 10.67 -8.38
CA LYS A 39 14.07 11.73 -9.34
C LYS A 39 14.28 11.30 -10.79
N ALA A 40 15.36 10.57 -11.07
CA ALA A 40 15.71 10.13 -12.41
C ALA A 40 14.84 8.96 -12.87
N ALA A 41 14.59 7.98 -11.99
CA ALA A 41 13.92 6.73 -12.34
C ALA A 41 12.40 6.80 -12.17
N SER A 42 11.90 7.40 -11.08
CA SER A 42 10.48 7.46 -10.72
C SER A 42 9.99 8.91 -10.53
N PRO A 43 9.62 9.63 -11.60
CA PRO A 43 9.04 10.96 -11.48
C PRO A 43 7.80 11.01 -10.56
N ASN A 44 6.99 9.95 -10.56
CA ASN A 44 5.84 9.81 -9.66
C ASN A 44 6.28 9.70 -8.19
N GLY A 45 7.19 8.78 -7.86
CA GLY A 45 7.70 8.63 -6.49
C GLY A 45 8.43 9.89 -6.01
N TYR A 46 9.19 10.55 -6.90
CA TYR A 46 9.82 11.82 -6.57
C TYR A 46 8.81 12.95 -6.32
N SER A 47 7.65 12.93 -6.99
CA SER A 47 6.59 13.89 -6.71
C SER A 47 6.04 13.77 -5.28
N VAL A 48 5.95 12.54 -4.75
CA VAL A 48 5.59 12.27 -3.35
C VAL A 48 6.66 12.85 -2.42
N PHE A 49 7.94 12.53 -2.66
CA PHE A 49 9.05 13.13 -1.90
C PHE A 49 8.99 14.65 -1.92
N ARG A 50 8.65 15.27 -3.05
CA ARG A 50 8.53 16.73 -3.17
C ARG A 50 7.33 17.31 -2.43
N ALA A 51 6.23 16.60 -2.36
CA ALA A 51 4.97 17.09 -1.79
C ALA A 51 4.95 17.10 -0.26
N ILE A 52 5.58 16.13 0.42
CA ILE A 52 5.56 16.08 1.89
C ILE A 52 6.29 17.27 2.51
N ALA A 53 5.83 17.80 3.65
CA ALA A 53 6.55 18.89 4.33
C ALA A 53 7.84 18.39 4.98
N ASP A 54 7.76 17.26 5.71
CA ASP A 54 8.89 16.70 6.45
C ASP A 54 9.74 15.78 5.57
N LYS A 55 10.82 16.33 5.01
CA LYS A 55 11.78 15.54 4.23
C LYS A 55 12.60 14.59 5.12
N ALA A 56 12.73 14.87 6.42
CA ALA A 56 13.48 14.00 7.33
C ALA A 56 12.73 12.69 7.57
N PHE A 57 11.39 12.74 7.62
CA PHE A 57 10.55 11.54 7.66
C PHE A 57 10.87 10.59 6.49
N PHE A 58 10.80 11.05 5.24
CA PHE A 58 11.14 10.23 4.07
C PHE A 58 12.53 9.62 4.18
N ARG A 59 13.51 10.41 4.63
CA ARG A 59 14.91 9.98 4.73
C ARG A 59 15.14 8.89 5.79
N THR A 60 14.27 8.76 6.79
CA THR A 60 14.33 7.67 7.78
C THR A 60 14.17 6.29 7.14
N TRP A 61 13.48 6.23 6.01
CA TRP A 61 13.19 5.00 5.29
C TRP A 61 14.20 4.69 4.18
N ILE A 62 15.20 5.55 3.96
CA ILE A 62 16.25 5.29 2.97
C ILE A 62 17.29 4.35 3.56
N ASP A 63 17.56 3.27 2.84
CA ASP A 63 18.70 2.38 3.03
C ASP A 63 19.66 2.55 1.85
N CYS A 64 20.91 2.88 2.18
CA CYS A 64 21.99 3.11 1.23
C CYS A 64 22.46 1.84 0.52
N GLU A 65 22.18 0.68 1.09
CA GLU A 65 22.57 -0.61 0.54
C GLU A 65 21.47 -1.22 -0.34
N ASP A 66 20.25 -0.67 -0.31
CA ASP A 66 19.12 -1.18 -1.07
C ASP A 66 18.14 -0.10 -1.52
N ALA A 67 18.55 0.71 -2.49
CA ALA A 67 17.66 1.71 -3.07
C ALA A 67 16.40 1.09 -3.69
N GLN A 68 16.47 -0.15 -4.20
CA GLN A 68 15.34 -0.81 -4.85
C GLN A 68 14.27 -1.25 -3.83
N TYR A 69 14.66 -1.59 -2.61
CA TYR A 69 13.74 -1.86 -1.52
C TYR A 69 13.30 -0.57 -0.79
N ALA A 70 14.26 0.27 -0.41
CA ALA A 70 14.03 1.38 0.50
C ALA A 70 13.30 2.58 -0.12
N LEU A 71 13.53 2.89 -1.40
CA LEU A 71 12.86 4.03 -2.03
C LEU A 71 11.35 3.80 -2.19
N PRO A 72 10.87 2.63 -2.66
CA PRO A 72 9.44 2.30 -2.63
C PRO A 72 8.82 2.44 -1.23
N THR A 73 9.49 1.90 -0.19
CA THR A 73 9.02 2.02 1.19
C THR A 73 8.98 3.47 1.68
N ALA A 74 10.01 4.27 1.37
CA ALA A 74 10.01 5.70 1.73
C ALA A 74 8.85 6.46 1.05
N VAL A 75 8.52 6.11 -0.19
CA VAL A 75 7.36 6.65 -0.91
C VAL A 75 6.06 6.18 -0.27
N HIS A 76 5.92 4.88 0.05
CA HIS A 76 4.77 4.30 0.72
C HIS A 76 4.42 5.07 2.00
N GLU A 77 5.38 5.19 2.90
CA GLU A 77 5.20 5.83 4.20
C GLU A 77 4.89 7.33 4.04
N SER A 78 5.47 7.97 3.03
CA SER A 78 5.23 9.38 2.73
C SER A 78 3.85 9.63 2.12
N VAL A 79 3.26 8.66 1.43
CA VAL A 79 1.87 8.75 0.96
C VAL A 79 0.90 8.85 2.14
N HIS A 80 1.14 8.10 3.23
CA HIS A 80 0.31 8.21 4.43
C HIS A 80 0.35 9.62 5.03
N MET A 81 1.51 10.28 5.04
CA MET A 81 1.60 11.68 5.47
C MET A 81 0.78 12.62 4.58
N LEU A 82 0.88 12.47 3.25
CA LEU A 82 0.10 13.29 2.32
C LEU A 82 -1.41 13.06 2.49
N THR A 83 -1.82 11.81 2.69
CA THR A 83 -3.22 11.48 2.97
C THR A 83 -3.71 12.18 4.24
N ALA A 84 -2.90 12.16 5.31
CA ALA A 84 -3.24 12.79 6.58
C ALA A 84 -3.29 14.33 6.49
N ASP A 85 -2.30 14.95 5.86
CA ASP A 85 -2.19 16.41 5.75
C ASP A 85 -3.27 17.01 4.85
N GLY A 86 -3.63 16.31 3.76
CA GLY A 86 -4.57 16.81 2.75
C GLY A 86 -6.01 16.32 2.91
N ASP A 87 -6.28 15.39 3.82
CA ASP A 87 -7.53 14.62 3.91
C ASP A 87 -8.00 14.06 2.55
N ALA A 88 -7.04 13.69 1.70
CA ALA A 88 -7.25 13.24 0.34
C ALA A 88 -6.16 12.25 -0.06
N TYR A 89 -6.51 11.21 -0.80
CA TYR A 89 -5.55 10.24 -1.31
C TYR A 89 -4.83 10.80 -2.54
N PRO A 90 -3.50 11.01 -2.51
CA PRO A 90 -2.76 11.42 -3.69
C PRO A 90 -2.78 10.31 -4.75
N LEU A 91 -2.98 10.68 -6.02
CA LEU A 91 -3.02 9.71 -7.13
C LEU A 91 -1.67 9.62 -7.84
N VAL A 92 -1.35 8.42 -8.35
CA VAL A 92 -0.19 8.21 -9.22
C VAL A 92 -0.35 9.06 -10.49
N GLY A 93 0.70 9.82 -10.85
CA GLY A 93 0.66 10.77 -11.97
C GLY A 93 0.08 12.14 -11.62
N GLY A 94 -0.29 12.37 -10.36
CA GLY A 94 -0.73 13.67 -9.84
C GLY A 94 -2.25 13.78 -9.61
N GLY A 95 -2.64 14.85 -8.93
CA GLY A 95 -4.00 15.02 -8.42
C GLY A 95 -4.25 14.22 -7.13
N ALA A 96 -5.47 14.31 -6.62
CA ALA A 96 -5.90 13.60 -5.43
C ALA A 96 -7.41 13.32 -5.48
N VAL A 97 -7.88 12.35 -4.70
CA VAL A 97 -9.30 12.08 -4.47
C VAL A 97 -9.62 12.22 -2.99
N GLY A 98 -10.71 12.93 -2.66
CA GLY A 98 -11.10 13.16 -1.26
C GLY A 98 -11.35 11.86 -0.51
N ARG A 99 -10.99 11.82 0.77
CA ARG A 99 -11.25 10.65 1.61
C ARG A 99 -12.75 10.51 1.89
N PRO A 100 -13.28 9.28 1.96
CA PRO A 100 -14.62 9.06 2.50
C PRO A 100 -14.72 9.64 3.92
N PRO A 101 -15.88 10.19 4.31
CA PRO A 101 -16.05 10.77 5.64
C PRO A 101 -15.87 9.73 6.74
N GLU A 102 -15.40 10.16 7.91
CA GLU A 102 -15.29 9.29 9.09
C GLU A 102 -16.67 8.80 9.54
N GLY A 103 -16.71 7.67 10.25
CA GLY A 103 -17.95 7.19 10.86
C GLY A 103 -19.02 6.74 9.85
N THR A 104 -18.62 6.49 8.60
CA THR A 104 -19.46 5.72 7.67
C THR A 104 -19.89 4.40 8.32
N ALA A 105 -21.09 3.93 7.99
CA ALA A 105 -21.64 2.68 8.52
C ALA A 105 -20.99 1.42 7.88
N LEU A 106 -19.66 1.48 7.72
CA LEU A 106 -18.78 0.44 7.25
C LEU A 106 -18.31 -0.39 8.46
N PHE A 107 -18.27 -1.71 8.31
CA PHE A 107 -17.80 -2.60 9.36
C PHE A 107 -16.27 -2.68 9.38
N ALA A 108 -15.72 -3.18 10.48
CA ALA A 108 -14.28 -3.35 10.62
C ALA A 108 -13.73 -4.38 9.60
N PRO A 109 -12.58 -4.12 8.96
CA PRO A 109 -11.88 -5.07 8.10
C PRO A 109 -11.67 -6.47 8.70
N ALA A 110 -11.57 -6.57 10.04
CA ALA A 110 -11.43 -7.85 10.72
C ALA A 110 -12.54 -8.88 10.43
N ARG A 111 -13.71 -8.43 9.97
CA ARG A 111 -14.80 -9.32 9.56
C ARG A 111 -14.39 -10.25 8.41
N ILE A 112 -13.52 -9.81 7.50
CA ILE A 112 -13.06 -10.62 6.36
C ILE A 112 -11.78 -11.42 6.67
N ALA A 113 -11.15 -11.25 7.83
CA ALA A 113 -9.88 -11.91 8.17
C ALA A 113 -9.94 -13.44 8.06
N ARG A 114 -11.09 -14.04 8.40
CA ARG A 114 -11.32 -15.50 8.32
C ARG A 114 -11.25 -16.06 6.90
N GLN A 115 -11.32 -15.21 5.88
CA GLN A 115 -11.19 -15.63 4.49
C GLN A 115 -9.74 -15.93 4.09
N PHE A 116 -8.77 -15.59 4.93
CA PHE A 116 -7.35 -15.75 4.64
C PHE A 116 -6.66 -16.69 5.62
N ARG A 117 -5.63 -17.39 5.13
CA ARG A 117 -4.66 -18.04 6.01
C ARG A 117 -3.89 -16.97 6.80
N PRO A 118 -3.41 -17.25 8.02
CA PRO A 118 -2.52 -16.35 8.72
C PRO A 118 -1.29 -16.03 7.85
N GLY A 119 -0.85 -14.78 7.89
CA GLY A 119 0.30 -14.27 7.15
C GLY A 119 0.60 -12.83 7.60
N LEU A 120 1.70 -12.26 7.14
CA LEU A 120 2.15 -10.92 7.57
C LEU A 120 1.04 -9.88 7.30
N PHE A 121 0.62 -9.73 6.04
CA PHE A 121 -0.41 -8.76 5.64
C PHE A 121 -1.75 -8.97 6.36
N VAL A 122 -2.17 -10.23 6.53
CA VAL A 122 -3.43 -10.54 7.23
C VAL A 122 -3.34 -10.16 8.71
N THR A 123 -2.19 -10.38 9.34
CA THR A 123 -1.97 -10.05 10.75
C THR A 123 -1.91 -8.54 10.94
N THR A 124 -1.15 -7.85 10.09
CA THR A 124 -0.98 -6.40 10.13
C THR A 124 -2.29 -5.66 9.85
N TYR A 125 -3.04 -6.08 8.83
CA TYR A 125 -4.14 -5.26 8.30
C TYR A 125 -5.56 -5.77 8.60
N LEU A 126 -5.73 -7.04 8.98
CA LEU A 126 -7.05 -7.62 9.23
C LEU A 126 -7.26 -8.18 10.65
N ARG A 127 -6.21 -8.41 11.45
CA ARG A 127 -6.38 -9.01 12.80
C ARG A 127 -6.21 -7.99 13.92
N ALA A 128 -7.12 -8.00 14.89
CA ALA A 128 -7.09 -7.11 16.05
C ALA A 128 -5.68 -7.01 16.67
N GLY A 129 -5.25 -5.77 16.96
CA GLY A 129 -3.90 -5.46 17.48
C GLY A 129 -2.83 -5.19 16.41
N GLY A 130 -3.18 -5.27 15.13
CA GLY A 130 -2.34 -4.85 13.99
C GLY A 130 -2.48 -3.37 13.62
N ALA A 131 -1.74 -2.92 12.61
CA ALA A 131 -1.59 -1.52 12.19
C ALA A 131 -2.91 -0.84 11.80
N THR A 132 -3.77 -1.52 11.03
CA THR A 132 -5.03 -0.93 10.52
C THR A 132 -6.30 -1.66 10.97
N SER A 133 -6.15 -2.66 11.82
CA SER A 133 -6.94 -3.88 11.73
C SER A 133 -8.15 -3.99 12.67
N ALA A 134 -8.74 -2.88 13.15
CA ALA A 134 -9.88 -3.01 14.06
C ALA A 134 -11.12 -2.17 13.78
N THR A 135 -11.07 -1.07 13.04
CA THR A 135 -12.19 -0.11 13.11
C THR A 135 -12.71 0.46 11.80
N ASP A 136 -11.88 0.73 10.78
CA ASP A 136 -12.32 1.54 9.64
C ASP A 136 -11.79 1.07 8.29
N PHE A 137 -12.71 0.93 7.32
CA PHE A 137 -12.41 0.58 5.92
C PHE A 137 -11.51 1.62 5.23
N ARG A 138 -11.52 2.89 5.65
CA ARG A 138 -10.67 3.94 5.07
C ARG A 138 -9.18 3.65 5.21
N TYR A 139 -8.77 2.87 6.21
CA TYR A 139 -7.39 2.43 6.32
C TYR A 139 -7.01 1.44 5.22
N LEU A 140 -7.90 0.52 4.84
CA LEU A 140 -7.63 -0.36 3.69
C LEU A 140 -7.48 0.46 2.40
N LEU A 141 -8.21 1.56 2.25
CA LEU A 141 -8.07 2.47 1.11
C LEU A 141 -6.74 3.24 1.15
N ASP A 142 -6.31 3.66 2.34
CA ASP A 142 -5.02 4.34 2.51
C ASP A 142 -3.84 3.41 2.21
N GLU A 143 -3.86 2.19 2.72
CA GLU A 143 -2.88 1.15 2.41
C GLU A 143 -2.92 0.74 0.94
N LEU A 144 -4.11 0.59 0.35
CA LEU A 144 -4.25 0.34 -1.09
C LEU A 144 -3.56 1.45 -1.89
N ASN A 145 -3.72 2.71 -1.49
CA ASN A 145 -3.06 3.84 -2.13
C ASN A 145 -1.54 3.77 -1.94
N ALA A 146 -1.06 3.64 -0.71
CA ALA A 146 0.36 3.61 -0.39
C ALA A 146 1.09 2.46 -1.09
N TYR A 147 0.55 1.24 -1.07
CA TYR A 147 1.12 0.11 -1.83
C TYR A 147 1.01 0.25 -3.35
N THR A 148 0.07 1.06 -3.86
CA THR A 148 0.03 1.38 -5.28
C THR A 148 1.23 2.25 -5.67
N HIS A 149 1.55 3.27 -4.87
CA HIS A 149 2.72 4.12 -5.09
C HIS A 149 4.04 3.39 -4.84
N ASP A 150 4.09 2.51 -3.83
CA ASP A 150 5.21 1.61 -3.58
C ASP A 150 5.53 0.78 -4.82
N LEU A 151 4.53 0.01 -5.31
CA LEU A 151 4.75 -0.84 -6.48
C LEU A 151 5.06 0.00 -7.72
N ASP A 152 4.36 1.11 -7.97
CA ASP A 152 4.68 2.01 -9.11
C ASP A 152 6.14 2.47 -9.07
N THR A 153 6.64 2.84 -7.89
CA THR A 153 8.03 3.23 -7.69
C THR A 153 8.98 2.05 -7.89
N ALA A 154 8.64 0.88 -7.38
CA ALA A 154 9.43 -0.33 -7.56
C ALA A 154 9.54 -0.73 -9.05
N LEU A 155 8.47 -0.58 -9.83
CA LEU A 155 8.46 -0.85 -11.28
C LEU A 155 9.40 0.10 -12.02
N ALA A 156 9.43 1.37 -11.62
CA ALA A 156 10.31 2.37 -12.19
C ALA A 156 11.79 2.15 -11.83
N LEU A 157 12.06 1.42 -10.73
CA LEU A 157 13.40 1.10 -10.24
C LEU A 157 13.88 -0.31 -10.63
N ASP A 158 13.13 -1.06 -11.45
CA ASP A 158 13.45 -2.47 -11.75
C ASP A 158 14.84 -2.64 -12.40
N ASP A 159 15.29 -1.69 -13.21
CA ASP A 159 16.64 -1.70 -13.82
C ASP A 159 17.78 -1.63 -12.78
N LEU A 160 17.47 -1.23 -11.54
CA LEU A 160 18.42 -1.16 -10.43
C LEU A 160 18.35 -2.40 -9.51
N ARG A 161 17.50 -3.37 -9.84
CA ARG A 161 17.29 -4.57 -9.02
C ARG A 161 18.52 -5.47 -9.06
N THR A 162 18.98 -5.86 -7.86
CA THR A 162 20.01 -6.88 -7.72
C THR A 162 19.39 -8.28 -7.93
N PRO A 163 19.94 -9.14 -8.82
CA PRO A 163 19.32 -10.42 -9.16
C PRO A 163 19.09 -11.38 -7.97
N ASP A 164 19.95 -11.29 -6.95
CA ASP A 164 19.90 -12.18 -5.79
C ASP A 164 18.89 -11.73 -4.72
N ARG A 165 18.37 -10.49 -4.83
CA ARG A 165 17.31 -9.98 -3.94
C ARG A 165 15.95 -10.12 -4.61
N ARG A 166 15.01 -10.69 -3.86
CA ARG A 166 13.62 -10.89 -4.27
C ARG A 166 12.74 -9.93 -3.46
N PRO A 167 12.59 -8.69 -3.91
CA PRO A 167 11.71 -7.74 -3.24
C PRO A 167 10.26 -8.20 -3.37
N SER A 168 9.52 -8.12 -2.27
CA SER A 168 8.11 -8.53 -2.18
C SER A 168 7.12 -7.38 -2.45
N HIS A 169 7.50 -6.38 -3.25
CA HIS A 169 6.71 -5.16 -3.49
C HIS A 169 5.30 -5.46 -4.04
N ARG A 170 5.14 -6.50 -4.86
CA ARG A 170 3.83 -6.91 -5.38
C ARG A 170 2.94 -7.55 -4.30
N ASP A 171 3.53 -8.17 -3.28
CA ASP A 171 2.79 -8.89 -2.23
C ASP A 171 1.87 -7.92 -1.49
N GLY A 172 2.37 -6.72 -1.16
CA GLY A 172 1.58 -5.67 -0.52
C GLY A 172 0.37 -5.25 -1.34
N LEU A 173 0.57 -4.76 -2.57
CA LEU A 173 -0.56 -4.32 -3.40
C LEU A 173 -1.55 -5.45 -3.67
N SER A 174 -1.07 -6.68 -3.92
CA SER A 174 -1.93 -7.83 -4.15
C SER A 174 -2.81 -8.15 -2.94
N ALA A 175 -2.25 -8.08 -1.73
CA ALA A 175 -2.97 -8.32 -0.49
C ALA A 175 -4.06 -7.26 -0.30
N LEU A 176 -3.72 -5.97 -0.43
CA LEU A 176 -4.69 -4.88 -0.23
C LEU A 176 -5.79 -4.86 -1.30
N MET A 177 -5.47 -5.15 -2.56
CA MET A 177 -6.49 -5.35 -3.59
C MET A 177 -7.44 -6.51 -3.24
N SER A 178 -6.90 -7.63 -2.75
CA SER A 178 -7.69 -8.78 -2.30
C SER A 178 -8.57 -8.44 -1.10
N PHE A 179 -8.05 -7.68 -0.12
CA PHE A 179 -8.77 -7.27 1.07
C PHE A 179 -9.94 -6.34 0.72
N VAL A 180 -9.70 -5.33 -0.12
CA VAL A 180 -10.75 -4.42 -0.58
C VAL A 180 -11.82 -5.19 -1.37
N ALA A 181 -11.44 -6.07 -2.29
CA ALA A 181 -12.40 -6.83 -3.09
C ALA A 181 -13.30 -7.74 -2.23
N LEU A 182 -12.71 -8.46 -1.27
CA LEU A 182 -13.45 -9.32 -0.35
C LEU A 182 -14.27 -8.53 0.68
N TYR A 183 -13.82 -7.34 1.05
CA TYR A 183 -14.62 -6.42 1.86
C TYR A 183 -15.87 -5.98 1.10
N VAL A 184 -15.72 -5.57 -0.16
CA VAL A 184 -16.83 -5.15 -1.03
C VAL A 184 -17.83 -6.29 -1.22
N GLU A 185 -17.36 -7.52 -1.47
CA GLU A 185 -18.22 -8.71 -1.51
C GLU A 185 -18.99 -8.93 -0.19
N ALA A 186 -18.29 -8.91 0.95
CA ALA A 186 -18.94 -9.08 2.25
C ALA A 186 -19.95 -7.97 2.55
N ALA A 187 -19.70 -6.75 2.07
CA ALA A 187 -20.60 -5.62 2.24
C ALA A 187 -21.90 -5.77 1.44
N GLU A 188 -21.93 -6.51 0.33
CA GLU A 188 -23.18 -6.74 -0.41
C GLU A 188 -24.25 -7.47 0.41
N ALA A 189 -23.82 -8.34 1.33
CA ALA A 189 -24.71 -9.04 2.25
C ALA A 189 -25.14 -8.18 3.46
N ASP A 190 -24.63 -6.96 3.58
CA ASP A 190 -24.89 -6.02 4.66
C ASP A 190 -25.49 -4.73 4.09
N PRO A 191 -26.83 -4.55 4.11
CA PRO A 191 -27.49 -3.43 3.42
C PRO A 191 -26.98 -2.05 3.84
N VAL A 192 -26.56 -1.91 5.10
CA VAL A 192 -26.06 -0.66 5.67
C VAL A 192 -24.66 -0.36 5.11
N ALA A 193 -23.75 -1.33 5.16
CA ALA A 193 -22.42 -1.19 4.59
C ALA A 193 -22.46 -1.01 3.06
N TRP A 194 -23.33 -1.75 2.37
CA TRP A 194 -23.50 -1.61 0.92
C TRP A 194 -23.99 -0.23 0.51
N ALA A 195 -24.97 0.33 1.24
CA ALA A 195 -25.44 1.69 1.00
C ALA A 195 -24.31 2.72 1.23
N ALA A 196 -23.50 2.52 2.27
CA ALA A 196 -22.36 3.40 2.58
C ALA A 196 -21.28 3.36 1.49
N LEU A 197 -20.96 2.18 0.94
CA LEU A 197 -20.00 2.04 -0.17
C LEU A 197 -20.48 2.73 -1.46
N LYS A 198 -21.80 2.74 -1.71
CA LYS A 198 -22.40 3.35 -2.90
C LYS A 198 -22.57 4.85 -2.82
N ARG A 199 -22.30 5.49 -1.67
CA ARG A 199 -22.35 6.96 -1.58
C ARG A 199 -21.38 7.57 -2.61
N PRO A 200 -21.72 8.72 -3.23
CA PRO A 200 -20.92 9.27 -4.32
C PRO A 200 -19.45 9.52 -3.95
N ASP A 201 -19.19 10.04 -2.76
CA ASP A 201 -17.87 10.27 -2.18
C ASP A 201 -17.07 8.96 -2.03
N THR A 202 -17.64 7.97 -1.35
CA THR A 202 -17.01 6.67 -1.13
C THR A 202 -16.75 5.94 -2.44
N LYS A 203 -17.74 5.90 -3.33
CA LYS A 203 -17.61 5.25 -4.64
C LYS A 203 -16.57 5.93 -5.51
N ALA A 204 -16.47 7.27 -5.49
CA ALA A 204 -15.45 8.00 -6.24
C ALA A 204 -14.04 7.66 -5.75
N ALA A 205 -13.82 7.68 -4.42
CA ALA A 205 -12.55 7.29 -3.82
C ALA A 205 -12.16 5.85 -4.19
N ILE A 206 -13.06 4.88 -3.98
CA ILE A 206 -12.80 3.48 -4.34
C ILE A 206 -12.51 3.34 -5.83
N SER A 207 -13.28 4.00 -6.70
CA SER A 207 -13.11 3.88 -8.16
C SER A 207 -11.77 4.43 -8.63
N ALA A 208 -11.34 5.58 -8.07
CA ALA A 208 -10.05 6.19 -8.41
C ALA A 208 -8.89 5.32 -7.93
N LEU A 209 -8.89 4.92 -6.65
CA LEU A 209 -7.85 4.10 -6.04
C LEU A 209 -7.75 2.72 -6.68
N TRP A 210 -8.89 2.07 -6.91
CA TRP A 210 -8.94 0.78 -7.59
C TRP A 210 -8.40 0.88 -9.02
N GLY A 211 -8.78 1.92 -9.75
CA GLY A 211 -8.33 2.14 -11.13
C GLY A 211 -6.81 2.27 -11.26
N GLN A 212 -6.14 2.98 -10.34
CA GLN A 212 -4.68 3.05 -10.35
C GLN A 212 -4.04 1.74 -9.89
N ALA A 213 -4.56 1.09 -8.85
CA ALA A 213 -4.07 -0.19 -8.37
C ALA A 213 -4.10 -1.27 -9.47
N GLU A 214 -5.18 -1.33 -10.25
CA GLU A 214 -5.29 -2.24 -11.41
C GLU A 214 -4.21 -1.98 -12.46
N ARG A 215 -3.99 -0.71 -12.83
CA ARG A 215 -2.97 -0.35 -13.83
C ARG A 215 -1.57 -0.73 -13.36
N THR A 216 -1.24 -0.39 -12.12
CA THR A 216 0.07 -0.70 -11.52
C THR A 216 0.27 -2.20 -11.38
N MET A 217 -0.72 -2.94 -10.88
CA MET A 217 -0.65 -4.40 -10.76
C MET A 217 -0.45 -5.07 -12.12
N VAL A 218 -1.22 -4.67 -13.15
CA VAL A 218 -1.06 -5.21 -14.51
C VAL A 218 0.31 -4.91 -15.08
N ALA A 219 0.80 -3.67 -14.92
CA ALA A 219 2.15 -3.29 -15.36
C ALA A 219 3.24 -4.11 -14.66
N SER A 220 3.01 -4.50 -13.40
CA SER A 220 3.95 -5.32 -12.64
C SER A 220 4.09 -6.74 -13.15
N CYS A 221 3.06 -7.31 -13.78
CA CYS A 221 3.03 -8.74 -14.13
C CYS A 221 4.09 -9.17 -15.15
N ARG A 222 4.70 -8.23 -15.88
CA ARG A 222 5.77 -8.52 -16.83
C ARG A 222 7.13 -8.75 -16.17
N ILE A 223 7.28 -8.34 -14.90
CA ILE A 223 8.54 -8.46 -14.17
C ILE A 223 8.46 -9.71 -13.29
N PRO A 224 9.35 -10.69 -13.49
CA PRO A 224 9.40 -11.89 -12.66
C PRO A 224 9.88 -11.55 -11.25
N ASP A 225 9.51 -12.39 -10.27
CA ASP A 225 10.08 -12.38 -8.91
C ASP A 225 9.93 -11.05 -8.13
N LEU A 226 8.92 -10.23 -8.45
CA LEU A 226 8.51 -9.05 -7.64
C LEU A 226 7.54 -9.37 -6.49
N GLY A 227 7.20 -10.65 -6.31
CA GLY A 227 6.28 -11.11 -5.28
C GLY A 227 6.54 -12.58 -4.94
N THR A 228 6.27 -12.93 -3.69
CA THR A 228 6.40 -14.28 -3.14
C THR A 228 5.05 -14.89 -2.79
N GLU A 229 4.12 -14.07 -2.32
CA GLU A 229 2.76 -14.45 -1.90
C GLU A 229 1.68 -13.82 -2.80
N ASP A 230 2.06 -12.98 -3.77
CA ASP A 230 1.15 -12.26 -4.67
C ASP A 230 0.05 -13.15 -5.27
N ARG A 231 0.43 -14.35 -5.76
CA ARG A 231 -0.51 -15.26 -6.42
C ARG A 231 -1.64 -15.72 -5.51
N MET A 232 -1.38 -15.93 -4.21
CA MET A 232 -2.45 -16.40 -3.31
C MET A 232 -3.49 -15.30 -3.05
N PHE A 233 -3.07 -14.03 -3.00
CA PHE A 233 -3.98 -12.90 -2.86
C PHE A 233 -4.71 -12.59 -4.17
N LEU A 234 -3.99 -12.60 -5.29
CA LEU A 234 -4.56 -12.37 -6.63
C LEU A 234 -5.57 -13.47 -7.02
N ALA A 235 -5.31 -14.73 -6.65
CA ALA A 235 -6.26 -15.82 -6.90
C ALA A 235 -7.61 -15.60 -6.19
N LYS A 236 -7.58 -15.06 -4.97
CA LYS A 236 -8.80 -14.67 -4.24
C LYS A 236 -9.50 -13.49 -4.91
N LEU A 237 -8.73 -12.45 -5.24
CA LEU A 237 -9.24 -11.28 -5.96
C LEU A 237 -9.96 -11.66 -7.26
N CYS A 238 -9.39 -12.58 -8.03
CA CYS A 238 -9.93 -13.06 -9.30
C CYS A 238 -11.11 -14.04 -9.15
N GLY A 239 -11.54 -14.35 -7.93
CA GLY A 239 -12.71 -15.17 -7.68
C GLY A 239 -14.00 -14.52 -8.18
N ARG A 240 -15.00 -15.33 -8.56
CA ARG A 240 -16.27 -14.84 -9.12
C ARG A 240 -17.00 -13.87 -8.18
N GLY A 241 -17.02 -14.16 -6.87
CA GLY A 241 -17.68 -13.33 -5.86
C GLY A 241 -17.09 -11.92 -5.78
N PRO A 242 -15.80 -11.77 -5.43
CA PRO A 242 -15.14 -10.47 -5.37
C PRO A 242 -15.21 -9.69 -6.68
N GLN A 243 -15.00 -10.34 -7.82
CA GLN A 243 -15.08 -9.69 -9.15
C GLN A 243 -16.49 -9.13 -9.42
N ALA A 244 -17.54 -9.91 -9.15
CA ALA A 244 -18.91 -9.49 -9.40
C ALA A 244 -19.37 -8.37 -8.45
N ALA A 245 -18.93 -8.40 -7.18
CA ALA A 245 -19.23 -7.36 -6.21
C ALA A 245 -18.59 -6.02 -6.58
N LEU A 246 -17.30 -6.07 -6.94
CA LEU A 246 -16.57 -4.90 -7.45
C LEU A 246 -17.19 -4.38 -8.75
N GLU A 247 -17.59 -5.25 -9.68
CA GLU A 247 -18.24 -4.82 -10.92
C GLU A 247 -19.50 -4.00 -10.64
N ARG A 248 -20.35 -4.47 -9.72
CA ARG A 248 -21.57 -3.74 -9.32
C ARG A 248 -21.25 -2.42 -8.63
N LEU A 249 -20.23 -2.38 -7.78
CA LEU A 249 -19.82 -1.15 -7.11
C LEU A 249 -19.24 -0.12 -8.11
N LEU A 250 -18.29 -0.55 -8.93
CA LEU A 250 -17.52 0.28 -9.85
C LEU A 250 -18.32 0.67 -11.10
N GLY A 251 -19.30 -0.13 -11.51
CA GLY A 251 -20.04 0.04 -12.77
C GLY A 251 -19.24 -0.38 -14.01
N ARG A 252 -18.15 -1.13 -13.82
CA ARG A 252 -17.33 -1.73 -14.87
C ARG A 252 -16.70 -3.02 -14.34
N ALA A 253 -16.40 -3.96 -15.24
CA ALA A 253 -15.69 -5.17 -14.85
C ALA A 253 -14.29 -4.80 -14.29
N PRO A 254 -13.92 -5.30 -13.09
CA PRO A 254 -12.55 -5.19 -12.61
C PRO A 254 -11.61 -6.11 -13.41
N VAL A 255 -10.33 -5.78 -13.40
CA VAL A 255 -9.30 -6.55 -14.10
C VAL A 255 -8.75 -7.64 -13.18
N CYS A 256 -8.86 -8.89 -13.62
CA CYS A 256 -8.06 -9.98 -13.07
C CYS A 256 -6.69 -10.03 -13.77
N PRO A 257 -5.56 -9.79 -13.06
CA PRO A 257 -4.22 -9.76 -13.66
C PRO A 257 -3.69 -11.18 -13.94
N LYS A 258 -4.26 -11.86 -14.95
CA LYS A 258 -3.95 -13.26 -15.29
C LYS A 258 -2.46 -13.52 -15.55
N ALA A 259 -1.73 -12.53 -16.06
CA ALA A 259 -0.29 -12.65 -16.30
C ALA A 259 0.51 -12.87 -15.01
N CYS A 260 0.14 -12.22 -13.90
CA CYS A 260 0.76 -12.44 -12.59
C CYS A 260 0.45 -13.84 -12.01
N LEU A 261 -0.69 -14.42 -12.39
CA LEU A 261 -1.11 -15.76 -11.98
C LEU A 261 -0.47 -16.88 -12.78
N ALA A 262 0.18 -16.57 -13.91
CA ALA A 262 0.85 -17.58 -14.71
C ALA A 262 2.04 -18.18 -13.93
N VAL A 263 2.17 -19.50 -13.96
CA VAL A 263 3.37 -20.18 -13.49
C VAL A 263 4.53 -19.77 -14.41
N PRO A 264 5.70 -19.36 -13.90
CA PRO A 264 6.82 -19.01 -14.75
C PRO A 264 7.16 -20.26 -15.57
N LYS A 265 7.21 -20.14 -16.89
CA LYS A 265 7.77 -21.23 -17.70
C LYS A 265 9.21 -21.37 -17.25
N THR A 266 9.53 -22.48 -16.57
CA THR A 266 10.91 -22.87 -16.34
C THR A 266 11.57 -22.92 -17.72
N ALA A 267 12.47 -21.97 -18.00
CA ALA A 267 13.39 -22.14 -19.10
C ALA A 267 14.18 -23.40 -18.79
N SER A 268 14.00 -24.45 -19.60
CA SER A 268 14.93 -25.57 -19.62
C SER A 268 16.30 -24.96 -19.83
N ARG A 269 17.18 -25.10 -18.83
CA ARG A 269 18.61 -24.91 -19.05
C ARG A 269 19.03 -26.16 -19.81
N ASP A 270 19.03 -26.05 -21.14
CA ASP A 270 19.77 -26.96 -22.00
C ASP A 270 21.24 -26.52 -22.05
#